data_AF-A0A9P8IKC3-F1
#
_entry.id   AF-A0A9P8IKC3-F1
#
_cell.length_a   1.000
_cell.length_b   1.000
_cell.length_c   1.000
_cell.angle_alpha   90.00
_cell.angle_beta   90.00
_cell.angle_gamma   90.00
#
_symmetry.space_group_name_H-M   'P 1'
#
loop_
_entity.id
_entity.type
_entity.pdbx_description
1 polymer ?
#
loop_
_entity_poly.entity_id
_entity_poly.type
_entity_poly.pdbx_seq_one_letter_code
_entity_poly.pdbx_strand_id
1 'polypeptide(L)'
;MYMQNHRCKVTGSTSTKKLGKPKPPVYCRDNPTKCVPGPKQMMAWNQAEGNNVNPPNGKTPTYNQRMGFMDGAQDDIFVDI
;
A
#
# COMPACT_ATOMS: atom_id res chain seq x y z
N MET A 1 7.93 10.21 8.20
CA MET A 1 7.20 10.04 6.91
C MET A 1 6.89 11.42 6.34
N TYR A 2 6.48 11.50 5.07
CA TYR A 2 5.96 12.74 4.47
C TYR A 2 4.56 12.44 3.90
N MET A 3 3.61 13.35 4.11
CA MET A 3 2.24 13.24 3.61
C MET A 3 1.71 14.63 3.27
N GLN A 4 1.16 14.77 2.07
CA GLN A 4 0.52 16.00 1.61
C GLN A 4 -0.77 15.64 0.87
N ASN A 5 -1.89 16.15 1.38
CA ASN A 5 -3.20 15.84 0.83
C ASN A 5 -3.56 16.83 -0.28
N HIS A 6 -4.17 16.30 -1.34
CA HIS A 6 -4.63 17.09 -2.49
C HIS A 6 -6.00 16.62 -2.96
N ARG A 7 -6.75 17.53 -3.59
CA ARG A 7 -7.99 17.18 -4.29
C ARG A 7 -7.65 16.51 -5.61
N CYS A 8 -8.13 15.29 -5.83
CA CYS A 8 -7.92 14.53 -7.05
C CYS A 8 -9.26 14.12 -7.71
N LYS A 9 -9.21 13.81 -9.01
CA LYS A 9 -10.32 13.26 -9.80
C LYS A 9 -9.76 12.27 -10.83
N VAL A 10 -10.40 11.11 -10.95
CA VAL A 10 -10.11 10.14 -12.03
C VAL A 10 -10.87 10.55 -13.29
N THR A 11 -10.18 10.60 -14.43
CA THR A 11 -10.78 10.88 -15.75
C THR A 11 -10.58 9.68 -16.68
N GLY A 12 -11.43 9.56 -17.72
CA GLY A 12 -11.32 8.45 -18.67
C GLY A 12 -11.66 7.07 -18.11
N SER A 13 -12.41 7.00 -17.00
CA SER A 13 -12.84 5.71 -16.43
C SER A 13 -13.79 4.99 -17.37
N THR A 14 -13.47 3.74 -17.70
CA THR A 14 -14.31 2.82 -18.48
C THR A 14 -14.92 1.71 -17.61
N SER A 15 -14.69 1.75 -16.29
CA SER A 15 -15.09 0.71 -15.34
C SER A 15 -15.85 1.30 -14.16
N THR A 16 -16.71 0.47 -13.55
CA THR A 16 -17.45 0.76 -12.32
C THR A 16 -17.01 -0.13 -11.15
N LYS A 17 -15.94 -0.92 -11.33
CA LYS A 17 -15.39 -1.77 -10.26
C LYS A 17 -15.02 -0.92 -9.04
N LYS A 18 -15.36 -1.42 -7.85
CA LYS A 18 -15.04 -0.76 -6.59
C LYS A 18 -13.65 -1.18 -6.11
N LEU A 19 -12.98 -0.29 -5.39
CA LEU A 19 -11.77 -0.64 -4.65
C LEU A 19 -12.11 -1.63 -3.52
N GLY A 20 -11.23 -2.60 -3.28
CA GLY A 20 -11.30 -3.46 -2.12
C GLY A 20 -10.96 -2.72 -0.83
N LYS A 21 -11.18 -3.37 0.32
CA LYS A 21 -10.84 -2.79 1.63
C LYS A 21 -9.31 -2.84 1.84
N PRO A 22 -8.63 -1.68 1.96
CA PRO A 22 -7.18 -1.67 2.04
C PRO A 22 -6.67 -2.18 3.40
N LYS A 23 -5.58 -2.93 3.36
CA LYS A 23 -4.87 -3.44 4.56
C LYS A 23 -3.49 -2.79 4.70
N PRO A 24 -2.94 -2.64 5.91
CA PRO A 24 -1.56 -2.18 6.07
C PRO A 24 -0.58 -3.14 5.38
N PRO A 25 0.42 -2.65 4.64
CA PRO A 25 1.43 -3.50 4.03
C PRO A 25 2.37 -4.10 5.09
N VAL A 26 2.99 -5.23 4.78
CA VAL A 26 3.95 -5.90 5.65
C VAL A 26 5.33 -5.93 5.00
N TYR A 27 6.38 -5.93 5.81
CA TYR A 27 7.73 -6.17 5.30
C TYR A 27 7.84 -7.64 4.85
N CYS A 28 7.97 -7.86 3.55
CA CYS A 28 7.94 -9.17 2.92
C CYS A 28 9.14 -9.43 1.99
N ARG A 29 10.24 -8.65 2.12
CA ARG A 29 11.45 -8.76 1.29
C ARG A 29 11.95 -10.19 1.13
N ASP A 30 12.08 -10.90 2.25
CA ASP A 30 12.73 -12.21 2.30
C ASP A 30 11.74 -13.35 1.99
N ASN A 31 10.45 -13.04 1.94
CA ASN A 31 9.41 -13.98 1.57
C ASN A 31 8.25 -13.26 0.85
N PRO A 32 8.34 -13.10 -0.49
CA PRO A 32 7.33 -12.39 -1.27
C PRO A 32 5.92 -12.98 -1.18
N THR A 33 5.79 -14.27 -0.88
CA THR A 33 4.47 -14.92 -0.73
C THR A 33 3.72 -14.44 0.52
N LYS A 34 4.43 -13.80 1.45
CA LYS A 34 3.84 -13.15 2.64
C LYS A 34 3.45 -11.69 2.41
N CYS A 35 3.70 -11.13 1.23
CA CYS A 35 3.24 -9.77 0.93
C CYS A 35 1.71 -9.70 0.98
N VAL A 36 1.17 -8.55 1.36
CA VAL A 36 -0.27 -8.32 1.36
C VAL A 36 -0.74 -8.11 -0.09
N PRO A 37 -1.58 -9.01 -0.64
CA PRO A 37 -2.16 -8.82 -1.96
C PRO A 37 -3.27 -7.77 -1.90
N GLY A 38 -3.55 -7.16 -3.04
CA GLY A 38 -4.63 -6.23 -3.23
C GLY A 38 -4.37 -4.83 -2.66
N PRO A 39 -5.44 -4.07 -2.34
CA PRO A 39 -5.32 -2.68 -1.94
C PRO A 39 -4.55 -2.57 -0.62
N LYS A 40 -3.52 -1.73 -0.62
CA LYS A 40 -2.66 -1.45 0.52
C LYS A 40 -2.90 -0.03 1.03
N GLN A 41 -2.85 0.14 2.35
CA GLN A 41 -2.89 1.46 2.98
C GLN A 41 -1.58 2.21 2.74
N MET A 42 -1.64 3.54 2.84
CA MET A 42 -0.45 4.39 3.04
C MET A 42 0.34 3.89 4.26
N MET A 43 1.66 3.98 4.23
CA MET A 43 2.49 3.62 5.38
C MET A 43 2.63 4.80 6.35
N ALA A 44 1.99 4.70 7.51
CA ALA A 44 2.22 5.56 8.67
C ALA A 44 3.29 4.91 9.56
N TRP A 45 4.45 5.55 9.66
CA TRP A 45 5.62 5.01 10.36
C TRP A 45 6.45 6.08 11.05
N ASN A 46 7.03 5.72 12.20
CA ASN A 46 7.84 6.57 13.07
C ASN A 46 7.10 7.82 13.58
N GLN A 47 5.82 7.65 13.94
CA GLN A 47 4.95 8.66 14.57
C GLN A 47 4.73 8.34 16.06
N ALA A 48 4.29 9.30 16.86
CA ALA A 48 3.97 9.05 18.28
C ALA A 48 2.78 8.07 18.45
N GLU A 49 1.81 8.13 17.54
CA GLU A 49 0.62 7.29 17.50
C GLU A 49 0.20 6.98 16.06
N GLY A 50 -0.72 6.04 15.86
CA GLY A 50 -1.32 5.78 14.55
C GLY A 50 -0.39 5.12 13.52
N ASN A 51 0.76 4.57 13.92
CA ASN A 51 1.59 3.76 13.04
C ASN A 51 0.82 2.51 12.60
N ASN A 52 0.91 2.15 11.32
CA ASN A 52 0.26 0.97 10.77
C ASN A 52 1.23 -0.07 10.18
N VAL A 53 2.53 0.21 10.19
CA VAL A 53 3.58 -0.71 9.74
C VAL A 53 4.64 -0.92 10.82
N ASN A 54 5.15 -2.15 10.91
CA ASN A 54 6.20 -2.53 11.85
C ASN A 54 7.30 -3.35 11.14
N PRO A 55 8.23 -2.68 10.43
CA PRO A 55 9.34 -3.37 9.77
C PRO A 55 10.35 -3.91 10.80
N PRO A 56 11.18 -4.90 10.44
CA PRO A 56 12.26 -5.39 11.29
C PRO A 56 13.25 -4.30 11.71
N ASN A 57 13.96 -4.50 12.81
CA ASN A 57 14.94 -3.55 13.31
C ASN A 57 16.01 -3.21 12.25
N GLY A 58 16.38 -1.94 12.15
CA GLY A 58 17.31 -1.43 11.14
C GLY A 58 16.75 -1.41 9.71
N LYS A 59 15.46 -1.68 9.50
CA LYS A 59 14.79 -1.58 8.19
C LYS A 59 13.76 -0.46 8.20
N THR A 60 13.77 0.32 7.13
CA THR A 60 12.80 1.41 6.89
C THR A 60 11.73 0.93 5.91
N PRO A 61 10.44 1.20 6.13
CA PRO A 61 9.41 0.86 5.15
C PRO A 61 9.49 1.85 3.97
N THR A 62 9.35 1.37 2.74
CA THR A 62 9.33 2.19 1.51
C THR A 62 8.31 1.64 0.52
N TYR A 63 7.83 2.49 -0.39
CA TYR A 63 6.90 2.11 -1.46
C TYR A 63 7.65 1.36 -2.58
N ASN A 64 7.97 0.10 -2.33
CA ASN A 64 8.62 -0.81 -3.28
C ASN A 64 8.32 -2.28 -2.92
N GLN A 65 8.93 -3.19 -3.68
CA GLN A 65 8.68 -4.63 -3.62
C GLN A 65 8.91 -5.24 -2.22
N ARG A 66 9.81 -4.68 -1.39
CA ARG A 66 10.00 -5.19 -0.01
C ARG A 66 8.78 -4.99 0.91
N MET A 67 7.84 -4.13 0.51
CA MET A 67 6.55 -3.92 1.19
C MET A 67 5.37 -4.36 0.31
N GLY A 68 5.63 -5.06 -0.80
CA GLY A 68 4.60 -5.53 -1.74
C GLY A 68 4.03 -4.45 -2.67
N PHE A 69 4.69 -3.30 -2.82
CA PHE A 69 4.33 -2.30 -3.82
C PHE A 69 5.11 -2.55 -5.11
N MET A 70 4.40 -2.80 -6.20
CA MET A 70 5.01 -2.99 -7.52
C MET A 70 5.36 -1.64 -8.13
N ASP A 71 6.32 -1.63 -9.07
CA ASP A 71 6.58 -0.44 -9.85
C ASP A 71 5.37 -0.14 -10.76
N GLY A 72 5.03 1.14 -10.89
CA GLY A 72 3.86 1.58 -11.65
C GLY A 72 2.52 1.37 -10.93
N ALA A 73 1.47 1.11 -11.73
CA ALA A 73 0.11 0.99 -11.26
C ALA A 73 -0.09 -0.26 -10.38
N GLN A 74 -0.99 -0.16 -9.40
CA GLN A 74 -1.40 -1.29 -8.58
C GLN A 74 -2.74 -1.79 -9.11
N ASP A 75 -2.72 -2.77 -10.01
CA ASP A 75 -3.91 -3.22 -10.75
C ASP A 75 -4.76 -4.23 -9.97
N ASP A 76 -4.25 -4.76 -8.85
CA ASP A 76 -4.89 -5.77 -8.00
C ASP A 76 -5.80 -5.17 -6.90
N ILE A 77 -6.07 -3.86 -6.93
CA ILE A 77 -6.70 -3.13 -5.82
C ILE A 77 -8.23 -3.19 -5.81
N PHE A 78 -8.85 -3.79 -6.82
CA PHE A 78 -10.30 -3.83 -6.98
C PHE A 78 -10.90 -5.08 -6.33
N VAL A 79 -12.19 -5.02 -5.98
CA VAL A 79 -12.94 -6.25 -5.68
C VAL A 79 -13.16 -7.01 -6.99
N ASP A 80 -12.86 -8.30 -6.99
CA ASP A 80 -13.38 -9.19 -8.03
C ASP A 80 -14.91 -9.25 -7.88
N ILE A 81 -15.62 -9.23 -9.00
CA ILE A 81 -17.08 -9.44 -9.06
C ILE A 81 -17.32 -10.93 -9.13
#